data_AF-A0A2V8UHP8-F1
#
_entry.id   AF-A0A2V8UHP8-F1
#
_cell.length_a   1.000
_cell.length_b   1.000
_cell.length_c   1.000
_cell.angle_alpha   90.00
_cell.angle_beta   90.00
_cell.angle_gamma   90.00
#
_symmetry.space_group_name_H-M   'P 1'
#
loop_
_entity.id
_entity.type
_entity.pdbx_description
1 polymer ?
#
loop_
_entity_poly.entity_id
_entity_poly.type
_entity_poly.pdbx_seq_one_letter_code
_entity_poly.pdbx_strand_id
1 'polypeptide(L)'
;MVNLRDLSAKVTPDHARLSTLVEFPELAGALPESQPLPDNFEKSFLAIGITRIRRGLLDVTMILQDSSYFFSLRNGAATINAVRFASSFFGKAQFVPVASRKQGESYVFWQSLQGQYYQPLNPPHRELQKLGRAESQQAPERDLPAGADRHDY
;
A
#
# COMPACT_ATOMS: atom_id res chain seq x y z
N MET A 1 19.81 8.39 -24.44
CA MET A 1 18.44 8.91 -24.24
C MET A 1 17.55 8.24 -25.26
N VAL A 2 16.61 7.39 -24.85
CA VAL A 2 15.77 6.61 -25.79
C VAL A 2 14.59 7.48 -26.22
N ASN A 3 14.45 7.71 -27.53
CA ASN A 3 13.36 8.50 -28.09
C ASN A 3 12.10 7.62 -28.17
N LEU A 4 10.99 8.11 -27.58
CA LEU A 4 9.74 7.35 -27.52
C LEU A 4 9.16 7.06 -28.93
N ARG A 5 9.46 7.92 -29.92
CA ARG A 5 9.09 7.69 -31.32
C ARG A 5 9.78 6.46 -31.91
N ASP A 6 11.06 6.29 -31.63
CA ASP A 6 11.85 5.16 -32.16
C ASP A 6 11.41 3.83 -31.55
N LEU A 7 10.92 3.85 -30.30
CA LEU A 7 10.38 2.67 -29.64
C LEU A 7 8.99 2.30 -30.19
N SER A 8 8.13 3.30 -30.41
CA SER A 8 6.82 3.11 -31.04
C SER A 8 6.95 2.50 -32.42
N ALA A 9 7.85 3.02 -33.26
CA ALA A 9 8.03 2.54 -34.63
C ALA A 9 8.40 1.05 -34.69
N LYS A 10 9.15 0.53 -33.71
CA LYS A 10 9.53 -0.89 -33.64
C LYS A 10 8.41 -1.85 -33.23
N VAL A 11 7.36 -1.33 -32.58
CA VAL A 11 6.23 -2.12 -32.08
C VAL A 11 4.98 -1.90 -32.91
N THR A 12 5.01 -0.93 -33.83
CA THR A 12 3.88 -0.64 -34.71
C THR A 12 3.80 -1.76 -35.74
N PRO A 13 2.72 -2.55 -35.79
CA PRO A 13 2.56 -3.56 -36.81
C PRO A 13 2.46 -2.87 -38.18
N ASP A 14 3.30 -3.29 -39.13
CA ASP A 14 3.30 -2.73 -40.49
C ASP A 14 1.96 -2.98 -41.21
N HIS A 15 1.27 -4.06 -40.83
CA HIS A 15 0.02 -4.51 -41.46
C HIS A 15 -0.98 -5.02 -40.43
N ALA A 16 -2.26 -4.66 -40.62
CA ALA A 16 -3.38 -5.29 -39.92
C ALA A 16 -3.73 -6.63 -40.58
N ARG A 17 -4.24 -7.59 -39.80
CA ARG A 17 -4.75 -8.86 -40.34
C ARG A 17 -6.03 -8.58 -41.13
N LEU A 18 -6.16 -9.20 -42.31
CA LEU A 18 -7.33 -9.03 -43.18
C LEU A 18 -8.65 -9.33 -42.46
N SER A 19 -8.69 -10.39 -41.64
CA SER A 19 -9.88 -10.73 -40.86
C SER A 19 -10.34 -9.58 -39.96
N THR A 20 -9.40 -8.86 -39.35
CA THR A 20 -9.67 -7.71 -38.48
C THR A 20 -10.17 -6.50 -39.26
N LEU A 21 -9.66 -6.27 -40.48
CA LEU A 21 -10.15 -5.20 -41.36
C LEU A 21 -11.56 -5.46 -41.89
N VAL A 22 -11.91 -6.73 -42.13
CA VAL A 22 -13.27 -7.13 -42.53
C VAL A 22 -14.25 -6.96 -41.37
N GLU A 23 -13.83 -7.29 -40.15
CA GLU A 23 -14.65 -7.15 -38.94
C GLU A 23 -14.85 -5.69 -38.51
N PHE A 24 -13.81 -4.86 -38.68
CA PHE A 24 -13.80 -3.43 -38.31
C PHE A 24 -13.35 -2.56 -39.50
N PRO A 25 -14.25 -2.28 -40.46
CA PRO A 25 -13.91 -1.52 -41.68
C PRO A 25 -13.42 -0.09 -41.38
N GLU A 26 -13.79 0.49 -40.24
CA GLU A 26 -13.31 1.79 -39.75
C GLU A 26 -11.79 1.83 -39.54
N LEU A 27 -11.14 0.68 -39.31
CA LEU A 27 -9.68 0.60 -39.16
C LEU A 27 -8.93 0.82 -40.47
N ALA A 28 -9.60 0.69 -41.62
CA ALA A 28 -9.04 1.03 -42.93
C ALA A 28 -9.09 2.54 -43.24
N GLY A 29 -9.74 3.33 -42.36
CA GLY A 29 -9.81 4.78 -42.50
C GLY A 29 -8.45 5.47 -42.31
N ALA A 30 -8.36 6.72 -42.78
CA ALA A 30 -7.18 7.53 -42.52
C ALA A 30 -6.98 7.71 -41.00
N LEU A 31 -5.73 7.51 -40.55
CA LEU A 31 -5.38 7.80 -39.16
C LEU A 31 -5.62 9.29 -38.86
N PRO A 32 -6.05 9.64 -37.65
CA PRO A 32 -6.10 11.03 -37.23
C PRO A 32 -4.72 11.66 -37.34
N GLU A 33 -4.68 12.95 -37.66
CA GLU A 33 -3.42 13.69 -37.74
C GLU A 33 -2.62 13.55 -36.44
N SER A 34 -1.30 13.42 -36.58
CA SER A 34 -0.41 13.30 -35.43
C SER A 34 -0.44 14.59 -34.62
N GLN A 35 -0.99 14.51 -33.42
CA GLN A 35 -0.99 15.62 -32.46
C GLN A 35 0.05 15.40 -31.37
N PRO A 36 0.61 16.47 -30.77
CA PRO A 36 1.48 16.34 -29.62
C PRO A 36 0.75 15.68 -28.45
N LEU A 37 1.48 14.95 -27.62
CA LEU A 37 0.90 14.33 -26.43
C LEU A 37 0.35 15.42 -25.49
N PRO A 38 -0.85 15.22 -24.90
CA PRO A 38 -1.39 16.15 -23.93
C PRO A 38 -0.45 16.32 -22.72
N ASP A 39 -0.08 17.55 -22.43
CA ASP A 39 0.77 17.93 -21.30
C ASP A 39 -0.03 18.52 -20.13
N ASN A 40 -1.31 18.84 -20.33
CA ASN A 40 -2.20 19.36 -19.31
C ASN A 40 -3.50 18.54 -19.27
N PHE A 41 -3.63 17.67 -18.28
CA PHE A 41 -4.86 16.92 -18.05
C PHE A 41 -4.99 16.42 -16.62
N GLU A 42 -6.21 16.11 -16.23
CA GLU A 42 -6.50 15.29 -15.06
C GLU A 42 -7.41 14.15 -15.51
N LYS A 43 -7.03 12.91 -15.22
CA LYS A 43 -7.80 11.72 -15.61
C LYS A 43 -7.89 10.75 -14.46
N SER A 44 -9.13 10.41 -14.10
CA SER A 44 -9.44 9.42 -13.07
C SER A 44 -9.84 8.10 -13.73
N PHE A 45 -9.16 7.03 -13.37
CA PHE A 45 -9.41 5.66 -13.81
C PHE A 45 -10.01 4.88 -12.65
N LEU A 46 -11.31 5.08 -12.42
CA LEU A 46 -12.01 4.53 -11.25
C LEU A 46 -11.96 2.99 -11.21
N ALA A 47 -12.01 2.33 -12.36
CA ALA A 47 -11.97 0.87 -12.46
C ALA A 47 -10.70 0.24 -11.86
N ILE A 48 -9.59 0.98 -11.86
CA ILE A 48 -8.31 0.53 -11.29
C ILE A 48 -7.89 1.34 -10.06
N GLY A 49 -8.74 2.28 -9.61
CA GLY A 49 -8.47 3.12 -8.45
C GLY A 49 -7.25 4.03 -8.60
N ILE A 50 -7.03 4.63 -9.77
CA ILE A 50 -5.88 5.53 -10.00
C ILE A 50 -6.34 6.87 -10.57
N THR A 51 -5.74 7.96 -10.11
CA THR A 51 -5.84 9.27 -10.76
C THR A 51 -4.48 9.73 -11.23
N ARG A 52 -4.41 10.24 -12.46
CA ARG A 52 -3.23 10.87 -13.03
C ARG A 52 -3.48 12.35 -13.31
N ILE A 53 -2.54 13.19 -12.91
CA ILE A 53 -2.56 14.63 -13.15
C ILE A 53 -1.28 14.99 -13.87
N ARG A 54 -1.39 15.67 -15.01
CA ARG A 54 -0.25 16.24 -15.71
C ARG A 54 -0.42 17.74 -15.88
N ARG A 55 0.63 18.51 -15.57
CA ARG A 55 0.76 19.95 -15.77
C ARG A 55 2.17 20.24 -16.27
N GLY A 56 2.38 20.15 -17.59
CA GLY A 56 3.69 20.33 -18.21
C GLY A 56 4.70 19.26 -17.77
N LEU A 57 5.69 19.70 -16.98
CA LEU A 57 6.73 18.82 -16.40
C LEU A 57 6.27 18.08 -15.14
N LEU A 58 5.19 18.52 -14.51
CA LEU A 58 4.61 17.90 -13.33
C LEU A 58 3.71 16.73 -13.76
N ASP A 59 3.99 15.54 -13.24
CA ASP A 59 3.17 14.33 -13.39
C ASP A 59 2.94 13.75 -12.00
N VAL A 60 1.69 13.56 -11.62
CA VAL A 60 1.27 13.03 -10.34
C VAL A 60 0.44 11.79 -10.59
N THR A 61 0.76 10.71 -9.90
CA THR A 61 -0.09 9.52 -9.87
C THR A 61 -0.51 9.23 -8.43
N MET A 62 -1.81 9.14 -8.23
CA MET A 62 -2.45 8.84 -6.95
C MET A 62 -3.14 7.49 -7.03
N ILE A 63 -2.87 6.62 -6.05
CA ILE A 63 -3.55 5.35 -5.88
C ILE A 63 -4.63 5.56 -4.82
N LEU A 64 -5.89 5.39 -5.22
CA LEU A 64 -7.07 5.85 -4.53
C LEU A 64 -7.48 4.95 -3.34
N GLN A 65 -7.00 3.70 -3.30
CA GLN A 65 -7.32 2.72 -2.27
C GLN A 65 -6.25 1.60 -2.21
N ASP A 66 -6.22 0.85 -1.10
CA ASP A 66 -5.52 -0.43 -0.95
C ASP A 66 -4.00 -0.44 -1.16
N SER A 67 -3.36 0.74 -1.16
CA SER A 67 -1.91 0.87 -1.29
C SER A 67 -1.32 1.83 -0.26
N SER A 68 -0.25 1.39 0.39
CA SER A 68 0.49 2.23 1.32
C SER A 68 1.41 3.25 0.66
N TYR A 69 1.64 3.14 -0.66
CA TYR A 69 2.39 4.08 -1.48
C TYR A 69 1.43 4.90 -2.36
N PHE A 70 0.47 5.56 -1.72
CA PHE A 70 -0.69 6.18 -2.38
C PHE A 70 -0.36 7.38 -3.29
N PHE A 71 0.87 7.91 -3.26
CA PHE A 71 1.24 9.11 -3.98
C PHE A 71 2.63 8.99 -4.61
N SER A 72 2.73 9.35 -5.88
CA SER A 72 3.97 9.50 -6.63
C SER A 72 3.91 10.79 -7.45
N LEU A 73 5.06 11.44 -7.60
CA LEU A 73 5.16 12.73 -8.27
C LEU A 73 6.48 12.81 -9.02
N ARG A 74 6.45 13.37 -10.22
CA ARG A 74 7.63 13.72 -10.99
C ARG A 74 7.52 15.17 -11.42
N ASN A 75 8.61 15.91 -11.31
CA ASN A 75 8.75 17.24 -11.89
C ASN A 75 10.07 17.32 -12.65
N GLY A 76 10.02 17.13 -13.98
CA GLY A 76 11.21 17.10 -14.82
C GLY A 76 12.18 15.97 -14.45
N ALA A 77 13.33 16.33 -13.88
CA ALA A 77 14.37 15.41 -13.42
C ALA A 77 14.19 14.95 -11.96
N ALA A 78 13.36 15.63 -11.16
CA ALA A 78 13.08 15.24 -9.78
C ALA A 78 11.92 14.24 -9.75
N THR A 79 12.09 13.13 -9.02
CA THR A 79 11.06 12.09 -8.89
C THR A 79 10.89 11.66 -7.45
N ILE A 80 9.65 11.66 -6.98
CA ILE A 80 9.15 11.03 -5.77
C ILE A 80 8.42 9.75 -6.20
N ASN A 81 9.09 8.60 -6.06
CA ASN A 81 8.54 7.32 -6.50
C ASN A 81 7.35 6.88 -5.66
N ALA A 82 7.38 7.14 -4.36
CA ALA A 82 6.35 6.72 -3.43
C ALA A 82 6.42 7.54 -2.13
N VAL A 83 5.27 7.98 -1.63
CA VAL A 83 5.12 8.49 -0.26
C VAL A 83 4.44 7.43 0.59
N ARG A 84 5.03 7.15 1.75
CA ARG A 84 4.42 6.32 2.80
C ARG A 84 4.21 7.18 4.03
N PHE A 85 3.04 7.06 4.64
CA PHE A 85 2.71 7.70 5.90
C PHE A 85 2.54 6.63 6.97
N ALA A 86 3.16 6.82 8.13
CA ALA A 86 3.07 5.89 9.26
C ALA A 86 2.83 6.71 10.53
N SER A 87 1.85 6.30 11.34
CA SER A 87 1.65 6.85 12.67
C SER A 87 2.20 5.87 13.70
N SER A 88 2.78 6.39 14.79
CA SER A 88 3.32 5.56 15.87
C SER A 88 2.25 5.09 16.87
N PHE A 89 0.96 5.25 16.56
CA PHE A 89 -0.13 4.98 17.50
C PHE A 89 -0.49 3.49 17.49
N PHE A 90 -0.47 2.85 18.66
CA PHE A 90 -0.80 1.42 18.87
C PHE A 90 -0.01 0.41 18.02
N GLY A 91 1.18 0.77 17.52
CA GLY A 91 1.97 -0.12 16.67
C GLY A 91 1.31 -0.45 15.32
N LYS A 92 0.26 0.28 14.92
CA LYS A 92 -0.37 0.14 13.61
C LYS A 92 0.36 1.03 12.61
N ALA A 93 1.29 0.41 11.88
CA ALA A 93 2.44 1.13 11.35
C ALA A 93 2.31 1.66 9.91
N GLN A 94 1.13 1.64 9.27
CA GLN A 94 1.05 2.16 7.91
C GLN A 94 -0.32 2.68 7.50
N PHE A 95 -0.31 3.87 6.90
CA PHE A 95 -1.46 4.41 6.21
C PHE A 95 -1.74 3.62 4.94
N VAL A 96 -2.95 3.08 4.86
CA VAL A 96 -3.50 2.44 3.67
C VAL A 96 -4.90 3.04 3.50
N PRO A 97 -5.15 3.79 2.42
CA PRO A 97 -6.44 4.43 2.21
C PRO A 97 -7.51 3.37 1.99
N VAL A 98 -8.57 3.43 2.79
CA VAL A 98 -9.78 2.60 2.64
C VAL A 98 -10.75 3.27 1.66
N ALA A 99 -10.74 4.59 1.63
CA ALA A 99 -11.54 5.37 0.70
C ALA A 99 -10.80 6.66 0.33
N SER A 100 -11.10 7.20 -0.85
CA SER A 100 -10.68 8.53 -1.24
C SER A 100 -11.77 9.25 -2.03
N ARG A 101 -11.74 10.57 -2.02
CA ARG A 101 -12.68 11.42 -2.75
C ARG A 101 -11.99 12.70 -3.21
N LYS A 102 -12.30 13.13 -4.44
CA LYS A 102 -11.97 14.47 -4.91
C LYS A 102 -12.93 15.50 -4.30
N GLN A 103 -12.39 16.55 -3.70
CA GLN A 103 -13.14 17.68 -3.14
C GLN A 103 -12.58 18.98 -3.72
N GLY A 104 -13.29 19.58 -4.67
CA GLY A 104 -12.78 20.75 -5.40
C GLY A 104 -11.47 20.43 -6.11
N GLU A 105 -10.40 21.12 -5.74
CA GLU A 105 -9.04 20.92 -6.28
C GLU A 105 -8.20 19.93 -5.44
N SER A 106 -8.75 19.36 -4.37
CA SER A 106 -8.02 18.50 -3.44
C SER A 106 -8.46 17.04 -3.54
N TYR A 107 -7.55 16.13 -3.17
CA TYR A 107 -7.84 14.71 -2.96
C TYR A 107 -7.74 14.38 -1.49
N VAL A 108 -8.82 13.84 -0.93
CA VAL A 108 -8.89 13.47 0.48
C VAL A 108 -8.91 11.96 0.58
N PHE A 109 -7.96 11.42 1.34
CA PHE A 109 -7.83 9.99 1.61
C PHE A 109 -8.19 9.71 3.07
N TRP A 110 -8.86 8.59 3.31
CA TRP A 110 -9.38 8.24 4.63
C TRP A 110 -8.98 6.82 5.02
N GLN A 111 -8.59 6.68 6.29
CA GLN A 111 -8.37 5.40 6.95
C GLN A 111 -8.84 5.55 8.40
N SER A 112 -9.56 4.56 8.92
CA SER A 112 -9.90 4.45 10.34
C SER A 112 -9.19 3.23 10.91
N LEU A 113 -8.49 3.42 12.03
CA LEU A 113 -7.72 2.38 12.71
C LEU A 113 -8.20 2.29 14.16
N GLN A 114 -8.53 1.08 14.61
CA GLN A 114 -8.87 0.79 16.01
C GLN A 114 -7.83 -0.14 16.61
N GLY A 115 -7.17 0.25 17.70
CA GLY A 115 -6.20 -0.58 18.41
C GLY A 115 -6.67 -0.84 19.84
N GLN A 116 -6.35 -2.01 20.38
CA GLN A 116 -6.55 -2.27 21.81
C GLN A 116 -5.48 -1.48 22.59
N TYR A 117 -5.91 -0.75 23.61
CA TYR A 117 -4.99 -0.16 24.58
C TYR A 117 -4.66 -1.23 25.62
N TYR A 118 -3.49 -1.84 25.50
CA TYR A 118 -2.98 -2.72 26.54
C TYR A 118 -2.39 -1.85 27.64
N GLN A 119 -2.98 -1.93 28.83
CA GLN A 119 -2.42 -1.27 30.00
C GLN A 119 -0.98 -1.79 30.22
N PRO A 120 -0.01 -0.90 30.46
CA PRO A 120 1.32 -1.34 30.88
C PRO A 120 1.19 -2.25 32.11
N LEU A 121 1.61 -3.50 31.98
CA LEU A 121 1.67 -4.40 33.14
C LEU A 121 2.73 -3.88 34.10
N ASN A 122 2.42 -3.91 35.39
CA ASN A 122 3.38 -3.62 36.45
C ASN A 122 3.51 -4.86 37.36
N PRO A 123 4.67 -5.53 37.41
CA PRO A 123 5.87 -5.27 36.61
C PRO A 123 5.66 -5.64 35.12
N PRO A 124 6.45 -5.05 34.20
CA PRO A 124 6.31 -5.34 32.77
C PRO A 124 6.47 -6.84 32.49
N HIS A 125 5.79 -7.35 31.46
CA HIS A 125 5.71 -8.81 31.18
C HIS A 125 7.07 -9.52 31.10
N ARG A 126 8.11 -8.82 30.62
CA ARG A 126 9.49 -9.33 30.59
C ARG A 126 10.06 -9.60 32.00
N GLU A 127 9.64 -8.82 32.99
CA GLU A 127 10.00 -9.01 34.39
C GLU A 127 9.13 -10.08 35.05
N LEU A 128 7.84 -10.22 34.69
CA LEU A 128 7.00 -11.35 35.14
C LEU A 128 7.59 -12.71 34.74
N GLN A 129 8.13 -12.84 33.52
CA GLN A 129 8.79 -14.08 33.08
C GLN A 129 10.08 -14.38 33.86
N LYS A 130 10.80 -13.34 34.30
CA LYS A 130 11.98 -13.50 35.17
C LYS A 130 11.57 -13.87 36.60
N LEU A 131 10.51 -13.25 37.12
CA LEU A 131 9.97 -13.50 38.46
C LEU A 131 9.48 -14.95 38.58
N GLY A 132 8.70 -15.44 37.61
CA GLY A 132 8.22 -16.83 37.61
C GLY A 132 9.35 -17.87 37.49
N ARG A 133 10.46 -17.54 36.81
CA ARG A 133 11.66 -18.40 36.80
C ARG A 133 12.41 -18.39 38.13
N ALA A 134 12.48 -17.24 38.81
CA ALA A 134 13.11 -17.14 40.12
C ALA A 134 12.33 -17.92 41.19
N GLU A 135 11.00 -17.82 41.19
CA GLU A 135 10.14 -18.57 42.12
C GLU A 135 10.19 -20.09 41.90
N SER A 136 10.29 -20.53 40.64
CA SER A 136 10.43 -21.95 40.29
C SER A 136 11.80 -22.53 40.67
N GLN A 137 12.84 -21.70 40.81
CA GLN A 137 14.18 -22.12 41.23
C GLN A 137 14.40 -22.05 42.74
N GLN A 138 13.49 -21.41 43.48
CA GLN A 138 13.59 -21.20 44.93
C GLN A 138 12.64 -22.04 45.77
N ALA A 139 11.82 -22.93 45.18
CA ALA A 139 11.05 -23.88 45.97
C ALA A 139 12.00 -24.94 46.57
N PRO A 140 12.21 -24.97 47.90
CA PRO A 140 12.88 -26.11 48.50
C PRO A 140 12.00 -27.35 48.30
N GLU A 141 12.64 -28.45 47.92
CA GLU A 141 12.06 -29.78 47.98
C GLU A 141 11.50 -29.97 49.39
N ARG A 142 10.17 -29.94 49.53
CA ARG A 142 9.53 -30.20 50.82
C ARG A 142 9.83 -31.66 51.15
N ASP A 143 10.76 -31.89 52.06
CA ASP A 143 10.92 -33.16 52.75
C ASP A 143 9.54 -33.57 53.29
N LEU A 144 8.93 -34.57 52.66
CA LEU A 144 7.78 -35.26 53.22
C LEU A 144 8.26 -35.91 54.52
N PRO A 145 7.68 -35.59 55.70
CA PRO A 145 8.03 -36.31 56.89
C PRO A 145 7.64 -37.78 56.71
N ALA A 146 8.63 -38.66 56.88
CA ALA A 146 8.42 -40.09 56.97
C ALA A 146 7.50 -40.39 58.17
N GLY A 147 6.31 -40.91 57.89
CA GLY A 147 5.37 -41.38 58.89
C GLY A 147 4.29 -40.38 59.27
N ALA A 148 3.20 -40.37 58.50
CA ALA A 148 1.88 -40.06 59.05
C ALA A 148 0.94 -41.16 58.57
N ASP A 149 0.54 -41.95 59.57
CA ASP A 149 -0.16 -43.21 59.48
C ASP A 149 -1.54 -43.08 58.82
N ARG A 150 -2.00 -44.18 58.24
CA ARG A 150 -3.38 -44.33 57.78
C ARG A 150 -4.30 -44.27 58.99
N HIS A 151 -5.34 -43.44 58.95
CA HIS A 151 -6.61 -43.80 59.57
C HIS A 151 -7.77 -43.18 58.80
N ASP A 152 -8.63 -44.08 58.34
CA ASP A 152 -9.97 -43.86 57.79
C ASP A 152 -10.84 -43.06 58.77
N TYR A 153 -11.63 -42.11 58.24
CA TYR A 153 -13.09 -42.00 58.37
C TYR A 153 -13.62 -40.90 57.44
#